data_AF-A0A936PB69-F1
#
_entry.id   AF-A0A936PB69-F1
#
_cell.length_a   1.000
_cell.length_b   1.000
_cell.length_c   1.000
_cell.angle_alpha   90.00
_cell.angle_beta   90.00
_cell.angle_gamma   90.00
#
_symmetry.space_group_name_H-M   'P 1'
#
loop_
_entity.id
_entity.type
_entity.pdbx_description
1 polymer ?
#
loop_
_entity_poly.entity_id
_entity_poly.type
_entity_poly.pdbx_seq_one_letter_code
_entity_poly.pdbx_strand_id
1 'polypeptide(L)'
;MNHYPIVRPSLLSQALAGDWPGTDSMLRPESASTVVYAAASKQTVQLEQQLRELQLPPSPRMAEPARKRSLEENLFDATAAVKTLTSQVAMHLDREWRAKLFRQLDSLHDPAEWEAGDIPVQKASFATFLKAICDIRPARRPGLGLTSSGCLIAAWTTARKDKLTIEFLPNDQVRFVLSLVHADDTERIAAKTNVARLRERLSQFGPDRWFDVQKA
;
A
#
# COMPACT_ATOMS: atom_id res chain seq x y z
N MET A 1 46.31 -3.49 -17.99
CA MET A 1 46.31 -4.96 -17.99
C MET A 1 44.87 -5.41 -17.88
N ASN A 2 44.29 -5.75 -19.04
CA ASN A 2 42.92 -6.21 -19.20
C ASN A 2 42.88 -7.73 -19.20
N HIS A 3 42.00 -8.33 -18.41
CA HIS A 3 41.56 -9.71 -18.62
C HIS A 3 40.03 -9.79 -18.47
N TYR A 4 39.36 -9.67 -19.61
CA TYR A 4 38.06 -10.27 -19.87
C TYR A 4 38.28 -11.71 -20.36
N PRO A 5 37.42 -12.67 -20.00
CA PRO A 5 37.18 -13.85 -20.81
C PRO A 5 35.99 -13.65 -21.75
N ILE A 6 36.21 -14.04 -23.01
CA ILE A 6 35.33 -14.00 -24.17
C ILE A 6 34.86 -15.44 -24.50
N VAL A 7 33.54 -15.59 -24.64
CA VAL A 7 32.77 -16.42 -25.61
C VAL A 7 32.75 -17.95 -25.50
N ARG A 8 31.53 -18.50 -25.49
CA ARG A 8 30.99 -19.40 -26.53
C ARG A 8 29.47 -19.62 -26.39
N PRO A 9 28.65 -19.24 -27.39
CA PRO A 9 27.32 -19.80 -27.61
C PRO A 9 27.40 -20.86 -28.73
N SER A 10 26.86 -22.06 -28.51
CA SER A 10 26.61 -23.03 -29.58
C SER A 10 25.63 -24.10 -29.11
N LEU A 11 24.54 -24.25 -29.88
CA LEU A 11 23.84 -25.47 -30.29
C LEU A 11 22.43 -25.03 -30.74
N LEU A 12 22.29 -24.50 -31.96
CA LEU A 12 21.92 -25.24 -33.18
C LEU A 12 20.63 -26.08 -33.04
N SER A 13 19.63 -25.56 -33.74
CA SER A 13 18.46 -26.23 -34.29
C SER A 13 18.79 -27.56 -34.96
N GLN A 14 17.93 -28.57 -34.77
CA GLN A 14 17.52 -29.55 -35.80
C GLN A 14 16.61 -30.63 -35.18
N ALA A 15 15.37 -30.73 -35.66
CA ALA A 15 14.60 -31.96 -35.78
C ALA A 15 13.32 -31.69 -36.60
N LEU A 16 13.50 -31.54 -37.91
CA LEU A 16 12.47 -31.77 -38.94
C LEU A 16 13.02 -32.87 -39.85
N ALA A 17 12.10 -33.63 -40.44
CA ALA A 17 12.27 -34.72 -41.40
C ALA A 17 12.42 -36.14 -40.82
N GLY A 18 11.26 -36.80 -40.69
CA GLY A 18 11.11 -38.20 -41.04
C GLY A 18 10.34 -38.24 -42.38
N ASP A 19 11.05 -38.68 -43.41
CA ASP A 19 10.63 -38.84 -44.81
C ASP A 19 10.12 -40.28 -45.05
N TRP A 20 9.63 -40.54 -46.27
CA TRP A 20 9.41 -41.83 -46.98
C TRP A 20 7.98 -42.16 -47.45
N PRO A 21 7.84 -42.86 -48.60
CA PRO A 21 7.22 -42.32 -49.81
C PRO A 21 6.04 -43.17 -50.32
N GLY A 22 5.39 -42.75 -51.41
CA GLY A 22 4.52 -43.67 -52.17
C GLY A 22 3.49 -42.96 -53.05
N THR A 23 3.86 -42.76 -54.30
CA THR A 23 2.99 -42.41 -55.43
C THR A 23 2.02 -43.55 -55.77
N ASP A 24 0.77 -43.21 -56.05
CA ASP A 24 0.17 -43.24 -57.40
C ASP A 24 -1.28 -43.78 -57.46
N SER A 25 -2.11 -42.97 -58.12
CA SER A 25 -3.21 -43.30 -59.02
C SER A 25 -4.46 -44.08 -58.60
N MET A 26 -5.56 -43.33 -58.72
CA MET A 26 -6.82 -43.65 -59.41
C MET A 26 -7.83 -44.59 -58.72
N LEU A 27 -8.96 -44.01 -58.30
CA LEU A 27 -10.29 -44.12 -58.94
C LEU A 27 -11.37 -43.56 -57.98
N ARG A 28 -12.17 -42.61 -58.47
CA ARG A 28 -13.50 -42.25 -57.93
C ARG A 28 -14.47 -43.46 -58.10
N PRO A 29 -15.63 -43.57 -57.41
CA PRO A 29 -16.53 -42.46 -57.02
C PRO A 29 -17.26 -42.58 -55.65
N GLU A 30 -17.98 -41.50 -55.33
CA GLU A 30 -19.21 -41.40 -54.51
C GLU A 30 -19.27 -41.92 -53.06
N SER A 31 -19.43 -40.97 -52.13
CA SER A 31 -20.46 -41.05 -51.09
C SER A 31 -20.76 -39.64 -50.57
N ALA A 32 -21.99 -39.18 -50.83
CA ALA A 32 -22.54 -37.95 -50.35
C ALA A 32 -22.59 -37.93 -48.81
N SER A 33 -21.89 -36.98 -48.19
CA SER A 33 -22.20 -36.55 -46.82
C SER A 33 -23.02 -35.27 -46.91
N THR A 34 -24.33 -35.45 -47.08
CA THR A 34 -25.33 -34.39 -46.88
C THR A 34 -25.31 -34.02 -45.40
N VAL A 35 -24.59 -32.97 -45.05
CA VAL A 35 -24.69 -32.35 -43.73
C VAL A 35 -26.07 -31.67 -43.67
N VAL A 36 -26.96 -32.27 -42.89
CA VAL A 36 -28.31 -31.80 -42.62
C VAL A 36 -28.21 -30.45 -41.91
N TYR A 37 -28.53 -29.36 -42.63
CA TYR A 37 -28.88 -28.10 -41.99
C TYR A 37 -30.23 -28.27 -41.32
N ALA A 38 -30.21 -28.65 -40.04
CA ALA A 38 -31.38 -28.52 -39.18
C ALA A 38 -31.73 -27.03 -39.09
N ALA A 39 -32.93 -26.66 -39.52
CA ALA A 39 -33.48 -25.33 -39.30
C ALA A 39 -33.49 -25.06 -37.79
N ALA A 40 -32.59 -24.20 -37.32
CA ALA A 40 -32.58 -23.77 -35.93
C ALA A 40 -33.94 -23.13 -35.61
N SER A 41 -34.55 -23.55 -34.51
CA SER A 41 -35.79 -22.95 -34.01
C SER A 41 -35.56 -21.45 -33.78
N LYS A 42 -36.59 -20.63 -33.99
CA LYS A 42 -36.55 -19.18 -33.72
C LYS A 42 -36.02 -18.87 -32.32
N GLN A 43 -36.28 -19.75 -31.35
CA GLN A 43 -35.76 -19.64 -29.98
C GLN A 43 -34.24 -19.80 -29.89
N THR A 44 -33.66 -20.69 -30.68
CA THR A 44 -32.20 -20.93 -30.68
C THR A 44 -31.47 -19.72 -31.25
N VAL A 45 -31.99 -19.15 -32.34
CA VAL A 45 -31.47 -17.91 -32.94
C VAL A 45 -31.56 -16.74 -31.96
N GLN A 46 -32.68 -16.63 -31.24
CA GLN A 46 -32.92 -15.55 -30.28
C GLN A 46 -32.00 -15.64 -29.04
N LEU A 47 -31.75 -16.85 -28.56
CA LEU A 47 -30.80 -17.11 -27.46
C LEU A 47 -29.36 -16.79 -27.87
N GLU A 48 -28.94 -17.17 -29.07
CA GLU A 48 -27.60 -16.85 -29.58
C GLU A 48 -27.39 -15.34 -29.75
N GLN A 49 -28.46 -14.60 -30.09
CA GLN A 49 -28.43 -13.14 -30.20
C GLN A 49 -28.27 -12.48 -28.83
N GLN A 50 -29.01 -12.93 -27.82
CA GLN A 50 -28.85 -12.45 -26.43
C GLN A 50 -27.47 -12.80 -25.86
N LEU A 51 -26.92 -13.96 -26.21
CA LEU A 51 -25.60 -14.38 -25.76
C LEU A 51 -24.48 -13.51 -26.38
N ARG A 52 -24.64 -13.06 -27.63
CA ARG A 52 -23.73 -12.08 -28.25
C ARG A 52 -23.83 -10.70 -27.62
N GLU A 53 -25.04 -10.25 -27.29
CA GLU A 53 -25.25 -8.95 -26.62
C GLU A 53 -24.58 -8.90 -25.23
N LEU A 54 -24.58 -10.03 -24.51
CA LEU A 54 -23.91 -10.16 -23.21
C LEU A 54 -22.38 -10.35 -23.31
N GLN A 55 -21.87 -10.78 -24.47
CA GLN A 55 -20.43 -10.95 -24.73
C GLN A 55 -19.76 -9.71 -25.30
N LEU A 56 -20.50 -8.64 -25.59
CA LEU A 56 -19.89 -7.36 -25.92
C LEU A 56 -19.14 -6.84 -24.69
N PRO A 57 -17.84 -6.51 -24.81
CA PRO A 57 -17.13 -5.84 -23.73
C PRO A 57 -17.90 -4.55 -23.38
N PRO A 58 -18.05 -4.20 -22.09
CA PRO A 58 -18.71 -2.95 -21.73
C PRO A 58 -17.99 -1.82 -22.46
N SER A 59 -18.75 -1.06 -23.26
CA SER A 59 -18.25 0.14 -23.95
C SER A 59 -17.39 0.94 -22.96
N PRO A 60 -16.22 1.47 -23.40
CA PRO A 60 -15.39 2.27 -22.53
C PRO A 60 -16.26 3.40 -22.01
N ARG A 61 -16.65 3.33 -20.73
CA ARG A 61 -17.29 4.43 -20.03
C ARG A 61 -16.38 5.61 -20.29
N MET A 62 -16.87 6.59 -21.06
CA MET A 62 -16.22 7.87 -21.18
C MET A 62 -15.91 8.29 -19.75
N ALA A 63 -14.63 8.35 -19.42
CA ALA A 63 -14.19 8.74 -18.09
C ALA A 63 -14.77 10.13 -17.86
N GLU A 64 -15.77 10.24 -16.98
CA GLU A 64 -16.24 11.54 -16.54
C GLU A 64 -15.03 12.34 -16.06
N PRO A 65 -14.91 13.63 -16.44
CA PRO A 65 -13.80 14.44 -16.00
C PRO A 65 -13.76 14.39 -14.48
N ALA A 66 -12.58 14.07 -13.92
CA ALA A 66 -12.40 13.90 -12.48
C ALA A 66 -12.93 15.15 -11.76
N ARG A 67 -14.09 15.00 -11.11
CA ARG A 67 -14.71 16.06 -10.32
C ARG A 67 -13.66 16.55 -9.32
N LYS A 68 -13.40 17.87 -9.31
CA LYS A 68 -12.53 18.47 -8.29
C LYS A 68 -13.18 18.19 -6.93
N ARG A 69 -12.56 17.31 -6.15
CA ARG A 69 -13.01 16.94 -4.82
C ARG A 69 -12.92 18.16 -3.90
N SER A 70 -13.90 18.31 -3.02
CA SER A 70 -13.83 19.34 -1.98
C SER A 70 -12.75 19.00 -0.95
N LEU A 71 -12.34 19.98 -0.15
CA LEU A 71 -11.40 19.75 0.94
C LEU A 71 -11.96 18.72 1.93
N GLU A 72 -13.24 18.86 2.29
CA GLU A 72 -13.97 17.98 3.20
C GLU A 72 -14.02 16.54 2.66
N GLU A 73 -14.28 16.36 1.37
CA GLU A 73 -14.25 15.05 0.71
C GLU A 73 -12.84 14.42 0.80
N ASN A 74 -11.78 15.21 0.57
CA ASN A 74 -10.41 14.72 0.65
C ASN A 74 -10.00 14.35 2.09
N LEU A 75 -10.38 15.17 3.08
CA LEU A 75 -10.14 14.91 4.50
C LEU A 75 -10.88 13.66 4.99
N PHE A 76 -12.14 13.51 4.56
CA PHE A 76 -12.95 12.34 4.86
C PHE A 76 -12.33 11.07 4.27
N ASP A 77 -11.97 11.09 2.98
CA ASP A 77 -11.35 9.95 2.29
C ASP A 77 -10.01 9.56 2.94
N ALA A 78 -9.18 10.54 3.30
CA ALA A 78 -7.90 10.30 3.97
C ALA A 78 -8.11 9.66 5.35
N THR A 79 -9.04 10.21 6.14
CA THR A 79 -9.40 9.68 7.47
C THR A 79 -9.95 8.26 7.38
N ALA A 80 -10.86 8.00 6.43
CA ALA A 80 -11.42 6.69 6.19
C ALA A 80 -10.31 5.69 5.82
N ALA A 81 -9.39 6.07 4.93
CA ALA A 81 -8.28 5.22 4.52
C ALA A 81 -7.36 4.82 5.68
N VAL A 82 -7.02 5.73 6.58
CA VAL A 82 -6.17 5.41 7.75
C VAL A 82 -6.92 4.63 8.83
N LYS A 83 -8.22 4.86 9.01
CA LYS A 83 -9.07 4.03 9.89
C LYS A 83 -9.17 2.59 9.36
N THR A 84 -9.37 2.42 8.05
CA THR A 84 -9.34 1.10 7.40
C THR A 84 -7.98 0.42 7.61
N LEU A 85 -6.87 1.14 7.46
CA LEU A 85 -5.53 0.57 7.69
C LEU A 85 -5.34 0.15 9.15
N THR A 86 -5.80 0.96 10.10
CA THR A 86 -5.74 0.62 11.54
C THR A 86 -6.54 -0.65 11.85
N SER A 87 -7.69 -0.83 11.21
CA SER A 87 -8.51 -2.04 11.38
C SER A 87 -7.78 -3.33 10.98
N GLN A 88 -6.83 -3.27 10.03
CA GLN A 88 -6.03 -4.42 9.62
C GLN A 88 -5.04 -4.88 10.69
N VAL A 89 -4.59 -3.97 11.56
CA VAL A 89 -3.65 -4.26 12.66
C VAL A 89 -4.32 -4.22 14.02
N ALA A 90 -5.66 -4.16 14.06
CA ALA A 90 -6.42 -3.92 15.28
C ALA A 90 -6.20 -4.98 16.37
N MET A 91 -5.80 -6.21 16.00
CA MET A 91 -5.48 -7.28 16.95
C MET A 91 -4.20 -7.02 17.77
N HIS A 92 -3.36 -6.08 17.33
CA HIS A 92 -2.13 -5.69 18.01
C HIS A 92 -2.29 -4.43 18.88
N LEU A 93 -3.47 -3.82 18.88
CA LEU A 93 -3.76 -2.58 19.60
C LEU A 93 -4.93 -2.81 20.56
N ASP A 94 -4.74 -2.47 21.83
CA ASP A 94 -5.82 -2.57 22.80
C ASP A 94 -7.02 -1.67 22.42
N ARG A 95 -8.21 -2.04 22.88
CA ARG A 95 -9.46 -1.37 22.51
C ARG A 95 -9.43 0.11 22.86
N GLU A 96 -8.88 0.47 24.01
CA GLU A 96 -8.84 1.84 24.48
C GLU A 96 -7.85 2.68 23.66
N TRP A 97 -6.73 2.09 23.27
CA TRP A 97 -5.72 2.72 22.41
C TRP A 97 -6.28 3.00 21.02
N ARG A 98 -6.98 2.03 20.42
CA ARG A 98 -7.69 2.24 19.14
C ARG A 98 -8.72 3.36 19.23
N ALA A 99 -9.53 3.38 20.28
CA ALA A 99 -10.53 4.43 20.47
C ALA A 99 -9.91 5.82 20.61
N LYS A 100 -8.78 5.96 21.32
CA LYS A 100 -8.08 7.24 21.42
C LYS A 100 -7.40 7.64 20.10
N LEU A 101 -6.77 6.70 19.40
CA LEU A 101 -6.19 6.96 18.09
C LEU A 101 -7.25 7.50 17.11
N PHE A 102 -8.44 6.87 17.05
CA PHE A 102 -9.50 7.33 16.16
C PHE A 102 -9.98 8.73 16.49
N ARG A 103 -10.15 9.07 17.78
CA ARG A 103 -10.49 10.44 18.18
C ARG A 103 -9.41 11.45 17.79
N GLN A 104 -8.14 11.10 17.92
CA GLN A 104 -7.05 11.98 17.47
C GLN A 104 -7.05 12.14 15.95
N LEU A 105 -7.28 11.07 15.19
CA LEU A 105 -7.37 11.14 13.72
C LEU A 105 -8.55 11.99 13.24
N ASP A 106 -9.69 11.91 13.93
CA ASP A 106 -10.86 12.75 13.63
C ASP A 106 -10.56 14.22 13.92
N SER A 107 -9.91 14.52 15.06
CA SER A 107 -9.48 15.88 15.39
C SER A 107 -8.46 16.43 14.39
N LEU A 108 -7.53 15.60 13.89
CA LEU A 108 -6.53 16.01 12.91
C LEU A 108 -7.11 16.39 11.55
N HIS A 109 -8.34 15.95 11.24
CA HIS A 109 -9.00 16.20 9.96
C HIS A 109 -10.29 17.02 10.14
N ASP A 110 -10.39 17.82 11.20
CA ASP A 110 -11.50 18.76 11.38
C ASP A 110 -11.44 19.84 10.29
N PRO A 111 -12.40 19.91 9.36
CA PRO A 111 -12.36 20.87 8.25
C PRO A 111 -12.27 22.33 8.70
N ALA A 112 -12.71 22.66 9.92
CA ALA A 112 -12.66 24.04 10.44
C ALA A 112 -11.23 24.49 10.78
N GLU A 113 -10.30 23.57 10.98
CA GLU A 113 -8.91 23.85 11.37
C GLU A 113 -7.92 23.74 10.19
N TRP A 114 -8.41 23.47 8.97
CA TRP A 114 -7.55 23.23 7.79
C TRP A 114 -7.39 24.44 6.90
N GLU A 115 -6.15 24.69 6.46
CA GLU A 115 -5.82 25.72 5.49
C GLU A 115 -5.81 25.20 4.05
N ALA A 116 -6.11 26.09 3.12
CA ALA A 116 -6.06 25.77 1.69
C ALA A 116 -4.62 25.52 1.25
N GLY A 117 -4.32 24.28 0.83
CA GLY A 117 -3.00 23.88 0.31
C GLY A 117 -2.29 22.83 1.18
N ASP A 118 -2.74 22.61 2.41
CA ASP A 118 -2.25 21.50 3.22
C ASP A 118 -2.69 20.15 2.65
N ILE A 119 -1.83 19.15 2.84
CA ILE A 119 -2.06 17.79 2.35
C ILE A 119 -2.60 16.93 3.50
N PRO A 120 -3.77 16.26 3.34
CA PRO A 120 -4.29 15.29 4.30
C PRO A 120 -3.30 14.18 4.65
N VAL A 121 -3.57 13.44 5.73
CA VAL A 121 -2.66 12.36 6.14
C VAL A 121 -2.35 11.41 5.00
N GLN A 122 -1.06 11.20 4.73
CA GLN A 122 -0.64 10.25 3.72
C GLN A 122 -0.74 8.83 4.26
N LYS A 123 -1.43 7.96 3.53
CA LYS A 123 -1.55 6.54 3.87
C LYS A 123 -0.19 5.85 4.08
N ALA A 124 0.82 6.18 3.28
CA ALA A 124 2.16 5.59 3.38
C ALA A 124 2.91 6.04 4.65
N SER A 125 2.76 7.30 5.04
CA SER A 125 3.29 7.83 6.31
C SER A 125 2.61 7.15 7.50
N PHE A 126 1.27 7.06 7.46
CA PHE A 126 0.50 6.40 8.51
C PHE A 126 0.82 4.90 8.64
N ALA A 127 1.07 4.20 7.53
CA ALA A 127 1.55 2.81 7.55
C ALA A 127 2.89 2.66 8.29
N THR A 128 3.81 3.61 8.08
CA THR A 128 5.10 3.63 8.77
C THR A 128 4.93 3.86 10.27
N PHE A 129 4.00 4.74 10.66
CA PHE A 129 3.61 4.92 12.06
C PHE A 129 3.06 3.63 12.68
N LEU A 130 2.11 2.95 12.02
CA LEU A 130 1.55 1.70 12.57
C LEU A 130 2.63 0.62 12.76
N LYS A 131 3.55 0.46 11.80
CA LYS A 131 4.70 -0.44 11.94
C LYS A 131 5.52 -0.10 13.18
N ALA A 132 5.84 1.18 13.38
CA ALA A 132 6.60 1.63 14.54
C ALA A 132 5.87 1.34 15.86
N ILE A 133 4.57 1.62 15.94
CA ILE A 133 3.77 1.38 17.16
C ILE A 133 3.64 -0.10 17.46
N CYS A 134 3.43 -0.95 16.46
CA CYS A 134 3.34 -2.40 16.66
C CYS A 134 4.67 -3.02 17.10
N ASP A 135 5.80 -2.45 16.67
CA ASP A 135 7.15 -2.89 17.07
C ASP A 135 7.53 -2.39 18.48
N ILE A 136 7.35 -1.09 18.74
CA ILE A 136 7.73 -0.45 20.01
C ILE A 136 6.77 -0.83 21.14
N ARG A 137 5.47 -0.97 20.83
CA ARG A 137 4.37 -1.21 21.79
C ARG A 137 4.41 -0.25 22.99
N PRO A 138 4.36 1.07 22.76
CA PRO A 138 4.43 2.03 23.85
C PRO A 138 3.15 1.95 24.69
N ALA A 139 3.27 1.82 26.02
CA ALA A 139 2.10 1.97 26.89
C ALA A 139 1.62 3.42 26.90
N ARG A 140 2.56 4.38 26.82
CA ARG A 140 2.23 5.80 26.71
C ARG A 140 1.87 6.18 25.28
N ARG A 141 0.68 6.74 25.11
CA ARG A 141 0.16 7.21 23.82
C ARG A 141 0.82 8.54 23.43
N PRO A 142 1.25 8.71 22.17
CA PRO A 142 1.73 10.00 21.70
C PRO A 142 0.60 11.01 21.50
N GLY A 143 0.94 12.29 21.53
CA GLY A 143 0.21 13.31 20.79
C GLY A 143 0.48 13.16 19.30
N LEU A 144 -0.53 13.33 18.45
CA LEU A 144 -0.38 13.23 17.00
C LEU A 144 -0.47 14.60 16.35
N GLY A 145 0.24 14.78 15.25
CA GLY A 145 0.23 15.97 14.41
C GLY A 145 0.47 15.61 12.94
N LEU A 146 0.29 16.58 12.06
CA LEU A 146 0.61 16.46 10.64
C LEU A 146 1.57 17.58 10.23
N THR A 147 2.50 17.26 9.34
CA THR A 147 3.21 18.28 8.56
C THR A 147 2.29 18.82 7.47
N SER A 148 2.57 19.99 6.90
CA SER A 148 1.89 20.50 5.69
C SER A 148 1.96 19.55 4.49
N SER A 149 2.98 18.67 4.46
CA SER A 149 3.11 17.63 3.43
C SER A 149 2.24 16.38 3.67
N GLY A 150 1.49 16.31 4.77
CA GLY A 150 0.67 15.15 5.13
C GLY A 150 1.43 14.00 5.81
N CYS A 151 2.68 14.20 6.22
CA CYS A 151 3.41 13.24 7.05
C CYS A 151 2.93 13.30 8.51
N LEU A 152 2.70 12.13 9.11
CA LEU A 152 2.31 11.99 10.51
C LEU A 152 3.49 12.27 11.44
N ILE A 153 3.22 13.01 12.50
CA ILE A 153 4.13 13.26 13.61
C ILE A 153 3.55 12.63 14.87
N ALA A 154 4.36 11.91 15.64
CA ALA A 154 4.04 11.50 17.00
C ALA A 154 4.99 12.17 17.99
N ALA A 155 4.44 12.70 19.09
CA ALA A 155 5.20 13.36 20.12
C ALA A 155 4.90 12.76 21.51
N TRP A 156 5.96 12.45 22.25
CA TRP A 156 5.90 12.06 23.66
C TRP A 156 6.56 13.16 24.49
N THR A 157 5.92 13.54 25.58
CA THR A 157 6.50 14.42 26.59
C THR A 157 6.43 13.74 27.94
N THR A 158 7.51 13.81 28.72
CA THR A 158 7.60 13.22 30.05
C THR A 158 7.31 14.25 31.13
N ALA A 159 7.00 13.79 32.35
CA ALA A 159 6.86 14.68 33.51
C ALA A 159 8.16 15.45 33.81
N ARG A 160 9.31 14.89 33.43
CA ARG A 160 10.64 15.53 33.53
C ARG A 160 10.94 16.49 32.37
N LYS A 161 9.95 16.79 31.53
CA LYS A 161 10.04 17.66 30.35
C LYS A 161 10.94 17.14 29.23
N ASP A 162 11.34 15.86 29.27
CA ASP A 162 11.98 15.24 28.11
C ASP A 162 10.96 15.12 26.97
N LYS A 163 11.42 15.34 25.75
CA LYS A 163 10.58 15.31 24.55
C LYS A 163 11.15 14.34 23.55
N LEU A 164 10.28 13.59 22.88
CA LEU A 164 10.60 12.80 21.72
C LEU A 164 9.54 13.10 20.66
N THR A 165 9.97 13.61 19.52
CA THR A 165 9.13 13.86 18.36
C THR A 165 9.64 13.02 17.21
N ILE A 166 8.75 12.24 16.59
CA ILE A 166 9.05 11.36 15.47
C ILE A 166 8.15 11.75 14.30
N GLU A 167 8.74 12.11 13.17
CA GLU A 167 8.08 12.26 11.89
C GLU A 167 8.18 10.92 11.13
N PHE A 168 7.04 10.37 10.73
CA PHE A 168 6.96 9.14 9.94
C PHE A 168 6.87 9.50 8.46
N LEU A 169 7.86 9.09 7.70
CA LEU A 169 7.97 9.36 6.27
C LEU A 169 7.53 8.12 5.46
N PRO A 170 7.17 8.27 4.18
CA PRO A 170 6.98 7.13 3.29
C PRO A 170 8.22 6.22 3.21
N ASN A 171 8.01 4.97 2.78
CA ASN A 171 9.07 3.96 2.61
C ASN A 171 9.79 3.58 3.91
N ASP A 172 9.04 3.48 5.01
CA ASP A 172 9.53 3.03 6.30
C ASP A 172 10.67 3.89 6.87
N GLN A 173 10.72 5.17 6.48
CA GLN A 173 11.71 6.13 6.98
C GLN A 173 11.14 6.91 8.14
N VAL A 174 11.99 7.26 9.10
CA VAL A 174 11.62 8.11 10.23
C VAL A 174 12.70 9.15 10.47
N ARG A 175 12.26 10.35 10.86
CA ARG A 175 13.13 11.37 11.46
C ARG A 175 12.67 11.56 12.89
N PHE A 176 13.60 11.75 13.79
CA PHE A 176 13.26 12.05 15.17
C PHE A 176 14.14 13.14 15.74
N VAL A 177 13.56 13.88 16.67
CA VAL A 177 14.24 14.85 17.51
C VAL A 177 13.91 14.49 18.95
N LEU A 178 14.93 14.39 19.79
CA LEU A 178 14.77 14.25 21.23
C LEU A 178 15.38 15.44 21.95
N SER A 179 14.77 15.81 23.08
CA SER A 179 15.27 16.81 24.01
C SER A 179 15.35 16.16 25.39
N LEU A 180 16.54 16.16 25.98
CA LEU A 180 16.82 15.62 27.30
C LEU A 180 17.09 16.77 28.25
N VAL A 181 16.29 16.87 29.30
CA VAL A 181 16.46 17.94 30.30
C VAL A 181 17.33 17.42 31.43
N HIS A 182 18.50 18.03 31.59
CA HIS A 182 19.41 17.87 32.71
C HIS A 182 19.28 19.08 33.64
N ALA A 183 19.85 19.00 34.86
CA ALA A 183 19.65 20.00 35.92
C ALA A 183 19.85 21.46 35.44
N ASP A 184 20.84 21.70 34.58
CA ASP A 184 21.23 23.05 34.14
C ASP A 184 21.22 23.23 32.60
N ASP A 185 20.88 22.19 31.81
CA ASP A 185 20.96 22.21 30.34
C ASP A 185 19.88 21.32 29.69
N THR A 186 19.52 21.64 28.45
CA THR A 186 18.73 20.80 27.54
C THR A 186 19.57 20.33 26.37
N GLU A 187 19.93 19.05 26.36
CA GLU A 187 20.57 18.41 25.21
C GLU A 187 19.51 18.12 24.12
N ARG A 188 19.84 18.40 22.86
CA ARG A 188 18.98 18.10 21.70
C ARG A 188 19.70 17.25 20.68
N ILE A 189 19.06 16.18 20.25
CA ILE A 189 19.62 15.25 19.27
C ILE A 189 18.59 15.02 18.18
N ALA A 190 19.03 15.11 16.92
CA ALA A 190 18.21 14.84 15.75
C ALA A 190 18.86 13.76 14.88
N ALA A 191 18.06 12.82 14.39
CA ALA A 191 18.56 11.76 13.52
C ALA A 191 17.48 11.26 12.55
N LYS A 192 17.94 10.51 11.54
CA LYS A 192 17.10 9.83 10.56
C LYS A 192 17.48 8.35 10.52
N THR A 193 16.48 7.48 10.44
CA THR A 193 16.69 6.03 10.33
C THR A 193 15.51 5.35 9.63
N ASN A 194 15.63 4.05 9.38
CA ASN A 194 14.50 3.21 9.00
C ASN A 194 13.74 2.75 10.26
N VAL A 195 12.42 2.55 10.14
CA VAL A 195 11.54 2.11 11.22
C VAL A 195 12.03 0.82 11.89
N ALA A 196 12.56 -0.13 11.12
CA ALA A 196 13.08 -1.40 11.63
C ALA A 196 14.30 -1.23 12.56
N ARG A 197 15.01 -0.10 12.44
CA ARG A 197 16.16 0.26 13.29
C ARG A 197 15.82 1.31 14.34
N LEU A 198 14.58 1.81 14.38
CA LEU A 198 14.20 2.89 15.27
C LEU A 198 14.38 2.49 16.75
N ARG A 199 13.96 1.29 17.12
CA ARG A 199 14.09 0.78 18.50
C ARG A 199 15.55 0.68 18.95
N GLU A 200 16.41 0.11 18.10
CA GLU A 200 17.86 0.04 18.31
C GLU A 200 18.47 1.46 18.43
N ARG A 201 18.09 2.38 17.55
CA ARG A 201 18.60 3.76 17.61
C ARG A 201 18.17 4.51 18.87
N LEU A 202 16.97 4.25 19.38
CA LEU A 202 16.50 4.87 20.62
C LEU A 202 17.04 4.18 21.87
N SER A 203 17.53 2.93 21.79
CA SER A 203 18.05 2.18 22.94
C SER A 203 19.21 2.89 23.65
N GLN A 204 20.05 3.61 22.89
CA GLN A 204 21.16 4.39 23.42
C GLN A 204 20.74 5.57 24.32
N PHE A 205 19.47 5.98 24.27
CA PHE A 205 18.93 7.07 25.08
C PHE A 205 17.98 6.59 26.18
N GLY A 206 17.82 5.27 26.34
CA GLY A 206 16.88 4.66 27.27
C GLY A 206 15.43 4.93 26.86
N PRO A 207 14.82 4.20 25.91
CA PRO A 207 13.53 4.56 25.30
C PRO A 207 12.35 4.50 26.28
N ASP A 208 12.50 3.79 27.39
CA ASP A 208 11.45 3.58 28.40
C ASP A 208 10.89 4.89 28.98
N ARG A 209 11.72 5.94 29.10
CA ARG A 209 11.30 7.28 29.56
C ARG A 209 10.13 7.85 28.74
N TRP A 210 10.03 7.53 27.45
CA TRP A 210 8.94 8.00 26.60
C TRP A 210 7.83 6.97 26.42
N PHE A 211 8.18 5.69 26.38
CA PHE A 211 7.25 4.63 25.98
C PHE A 211 6.62 3.85 27.13
N ASP A 212 7.25 3.82 28.31
CA ASP A 212 6.91 2.92 29.44
C ASP A 212 6.41 1.56 28.94
N VAL A 213 7.30 0.80 28.31
CA VAL A 213 6.97 -0.45 27.60
C VAL A 213 6.26 -1.43 28.55
N GLN A 214 5.11 -1.99 28.14
CA GLN A 214 4.48 -3.08 28.90
C GLN A 214 5.48 -4.25 28.97
N LYS A 215 5.94 -4.62 30.17
CA LYS A 215 6.61 -5.90 30.36
C LYS A 215 5.62 -7.00 29.94
N ALA A 216 5.96 -7.70 28.87
CA ALA A 216 5.26 -8.92 28.44
C ALA A 216 5.34 -10.00 29.53
#